data_AF-A0AAV5S8G0-F1
#
_entry.id   AF-A0AAV5S8G0-F1
#
_cell.length_a   1.000
_cell.length_b   1.000
_cell.length_c   1.000
_cell.angle_alpha   90.00
_cell.angle_beta   90.00
_cell.angle_gamma   90.00
#
_symmetry.space_group_name_H-M   'P 1'
#
loop_
_entity.id
_entity.type
_entity.pdbx_description
1 polymer ?
#
loop_
_entity_poly.entity_id
_entity_poly.type
_entity_poly.pdbx_seq_one_letter_code
_entity_poly.pdbx_strand_id
1 'polypeptide(L)'
;SSEMIYSLKAKVEGAVTSLDFGSLAKDTKMRKVWAMKKIVNVMASLIAPNDEEELMQMYLQSVIPNAWRENSDPNMDKIFEEVANQYENTDDRRTREVILSSIANVIGPTKLQTYIPGLSSRKYHNAKLRARSSVPFEEPPDIIRTRYHPERLSYFITFITRPIVPTGLPYGERKVKTSDGTSLSIPNTIRLHQHAEIIRMYRMCGIVKGKLFENLSGFTRNLLRHLDIGKHKIRPEKIHLYDCALQLFKQKLEGIQTHNNTLKEVAEAMSELANGVEKFNEG
;
A
#
# COMPACT_ATOMS: atom_id res chain seq x y z
N SER A 1 -64.86 36.96 9.39
CA SER A 1 -63.79 36.79 8.38
C SER A 1 -62.67 35.89 8.87
N SER A 2 -62.91 34.58 9.05
CA SER A 2 -61.88 33.63 9.53
C SER A 2 -62.00 32.20 8.95
N GLU A 3 -62.88 31.97 7.98
CA GLU A 3 -63.16 30.61 7.45
C GLU A 3 -62.60 30.33 6.04
N MET A 4 -61.77 31.22 5.50
CA MET A 4 -61.29 31.14 4.10
C MET A 4 -59.77 31.02 3.97
N ILE A 5 -59.10 30.29 4.87
CA ILE A 5 -57.64 30.06 4.75
C ILE A 5 -57.27 28.56 4.73
N TYR A 6 -58.14 27.65 5.18
CA TYR A 6 -57.81 26.22 5.25
C TYR A 6 -58.43 25.34 4.15
N SER A 7 -59.13 25.92 3.17
CA SER A 7 -59.80 25.18 2.09
C SER A 7 -59.01 25.12 0.77
N LEU A 8 -57.72 25.50 0.75
CA LEU A 8 -56.85 25.20 -0.38
C LEU A 8 -56.38 23.75 -0.28
N LYS A 9 -57.27 22.87 -0.76
CA LYS A 9 -56.98 21.52 -1.24
C LYS A 9 -55.58 21.47 -1.85
N ALA A 10 -54.64 20.88 -1.12
CA ALA A 10 -53.44 20.31 -1.73
C ALA A 10 -53.92 19.19 -2.65
N LYS A 11 -54.18 19.55 -3.91
CA LYS A 11 -54.46 18.63 -4.99
C LYS A 11 -53.16 17.85 -5.19
N VAL A 12 -53.08 16.65 -4.61
CA VAL A 12 -51.94 15.74 -4.78
C VAL A 12 -51.97 15.21 -6.21
N GLU A 13 -51.52 16.03 -7.14
CA GLU A 13 -51.25 15.64 -8.53
C GLU A 13 -49.91 14.91 -8.53
N GLY A 14 -49.97 13.57 -8.55
CA GLY A 14 -48.80 12.73 -8.65
C GLY A 14 -48.73 11.59 -7.63
N ALA A 15 -49.83 10.86 -7.43
CA ALA A 15 -49.68 9.49 -6.95
C ALA A 15 -49.08 8.67 -8.10
N VAL A 16 -47.75 8.70 -8.24
CA VAL A 16 -47.03 7.66 -8.97
C VAL A 16 -47.48 6.37 -8.34
N THR A 17 -48.20 5.54 -9.09
CA THR A 17 -48.55 4.19 -8.66
C THR A 17 -47.25 3.55 -8.22
N SER A 18 -47.11 3.34 -6.91
CA SER A 18 -45.83 2.88 -6.38
C SER A 18 -45.50 1.59 -7.09
N LEU A 19 -44.35 1.56 -7.78
CA LEU A 19 -43.82 0.37 -8.42
C LEU A 19 -44.07 -0.85 -7.52
N ASP A 20 -44.52 -1.94 -8.12
CA ASP A 20 -44.82 -3.17 -7.39
C ASP A 20 -43.64 -3.53 -6.50
N PHE A 21 -43.92 -3.98 -5.27
CA PHE A 21 -42.88 -4.21 -4.26
C PHE A 21 -41.81 -5.17 -4.80
N GLY A 22 -42.18 -6.16 -5.63
CA GLY A 22 -41.25 -7.08 -6.28
C GLY A 22 -40.21 -6.40 -7.17
N SER A 23 -40.59 -5.34 -7.87
CA SER A 23 -39.75 -4.60 -8.84
C SER A 23 -38.80 -3.59 -8.21
N LEU A 24 -38.93 -3.30 -6.90
CA LEU A 24 -38.13 -2.28 -6.23
C LEU A 24 -36.67 -2.72 -5.98
N ALA A 25 -35.75 -1.74 -6.01
CA ALA A 25 -34.37 -1.90 -5.56
C ALA A 25 -34.30 -2.29 -4.08
N LYS A 26 -33.25 -3.04 -3.68
CA LYS A 26 -33.07 -3.56 -2.31
C LYS A 26 -33.17 -2.46 -1.25
N ASP A 27 -32.53 -1.31 -1.47
CA ASP A 27 -32.53 -0.22 -0.50
C ASP A 27 -33.94 0.39 -0.32
N THR A 28 -34.69 0.52 -1.41
CA THR A 28 -36.07 1.02 -1.39
C THR A 28 -37.01 0.03 -0.69
N LYS A 29 -36.81 -1.29 -0.90
CA LYS A 29 -37.53 -2.34 -0.16
C LYS A 29 -37.26 -2.24 1.34
N MET A 30 -35.98 -2.11 1.72
CA MET A 30 -35.60 -1.97 3.13
C MET A 30 -36.22 -0.71 3.75
N ARG A 31 -36.21 0.44 3.06
CA ARG A 31 -36.89 1.66 3.56
C ARG A 31 -38.38 1.44 3.85
N LYS A 32 -39.09 0.70 2.98
CA LYS A 32 -40.50 0.33 3.23
C LYS A 32 -40.65 -0.60 4.44
N VAL A 33 -39.75 -1.55 4.63
CA VAL A 33 -39.70 -2.42 5.83
C VAL A 33 -39.49 -1.59 7.10
N TRP A 34 -38.60 -0.61 7.08
CA TRP A 34 -38.39 0.30 8.21
C TRP A 34 -39.62 1.16 8.52
N ALA A 35 -40.32 1.63 7.49
CA ALA A 35 -41.59 2.34 7.67
C ALA A 35 -42.66 1.44 8.30
N MET A 36 -42.79 0.20 7.82
CA MET A 36 -43.68 -0.80 8.41
C MET A 36 -43.33 -1.09 9.87
N LYS A 37 -42.04 -1.26 10.21
CA LYS A 37 -41.59 -1.48 11.59
C LYS A 37 -42.01 -0.33 12.51
N LYS A 38 -41.88 0.93 12.03
CA LYS A 38 -42.34 2.09 12.81
C LYS A 38 -43.84 2.07 13.06
N ILE A 39 -44.63 1.74 12.04
CA ILE A 39 -46.09 1.64 12.16
C ILE A 39 -46.47 0.56 13.18
N VAL A 40 -45.87 -0.62 13.06
CA VAL A 40 -46.14 -1.74 13.98
C VAL A 40 -45.76 -1.37 15.42
N ASN A 41 -44.62 -0.71 15.64
CA ASN A 41 -44.23 -0.27 16.98
C ASN A 41 -45.20 0.76 17.58
N VAL A 42 -45.66 1.73 16.78
CA VAL A 42 -46.67 2.71 17.22
C VAL A 42 -48.01 2.03 17.51
N MET A 43 -48.39 1.02 16.73
CA MET A 43 -49.60 0.24 17.00
C MET A 43 -49.47 -0.62 18.25
N ALA A 44 -48.30 -1.20 18.50
CA ALA A 44 -48.04 -1.98 19.71
C ALA A 44 -48.18 -1.13 20.98
N SER A 45 -47.65 0.09 20.97
CA SER A 45 -47.77 1.02 22.10
C SER A 45 -49.22 1.49 22.33
N LEU A 46 -50.04 1.54 21.28
CA LEU A 46 -51.48 1.84 21.38
C LEU A 46 -52.32 0.65 21.87
N ILE A 47 -51.96 -0.57 21.48
CA ILE A 47 -52.70 -1.79 21.82
C ILE A 47 -52.41 -2.24 23.25
N ALA A 48 -51.14 -2.23 23.66
CA ALA A 48 -50.69 -2.68 24.98
C ALA A 48 -49.78 -1.62 25.63
N PRO A 49 -50.37 -0.53 26.16
CA PRO A 49 -49.59 0.45 26.91
C PRO A 49 -48.95 -0.22 28.13
N ASN A 50 -47.63 -0.04 28.29
CA ASN A 50 -46.71 -0.65 29.28
C ASN A 50 -46.19 -2.07 28.96
N ASP A 51 -46.88 -2.86 28.14
CA ASP A 51 -46.48 -4.25 27.79
C ASP A 51 -46.17 -4.42 26.29
N GLU A 52 -45.78 -3.31 25.64
CA GLU A 52 -45.52 -3.24 24.20
C GLU A 52 -44.42 -4.20 23.73
N GLU A 53 -43.40 -4.43 24.55
CA GLU A 53 -42.28 -5.33 24.24
C GLU A 53 -42.71 -6.80 24.26
N GLU A 54 -43.55 -7.20 25.22
CA GLU A 54 -44.05 -8.57 25.35
C GLU A 54 -44.99 -8.91 24.18
N LEU A 55 -45.90 -8.00 23.84
CA LEU A 55 -46.79 -8.16 22.68
C LEU A 55 -46.00 -8.27 21.37
N MET A 56 -44.95 -7.47 21.20
CA MET A 56 -44.07 -7.56 20.03
C MET A 56 -43.30 -8.88 19.98
N GLN A 57 -42.84 -9.41 21.12
CA GLN A 57 -42.23 -10.73 21.17
C GLN A 57 -43.22 -11.82 20.78
N MET A 58 -44.43 -11.82 21.34
CA MET A 58 -45.47 -12.79 21.01
C MET A 58 -45.88 -12.74 19.52
N TYR A 59 -45.94 -11.53 18.94
CA TYR A 59 -46.20 -11.34 17.52
C TYR A 59 -45.07 -11.88 16.64
N LEU A 60 -43.81 -11.55 16.94
CA LEU A 60 -42.67 -12.09 16.20
C LEU A 60 -42.63 -13.62 16.29
N GLN A 61 -42.99 -14.15 17.45
CA GLN A 61 -43.12 -15.58 17.68
C GLN A 61 -44.22 -16.23 16.83
N SER A 62 -45.38 -15.60 16.66
CA SER A 62 -46.45 -16.18 15.83
C SER A 62 -46.18 -16.09 14.32
N VAL A 63 -45.43 -15.08 13.87
CA VAL A 63 -45.13 -14.85 12.45
C VAL A 63 -43.95 -15.71 11.97
N ILE A 64 -42.98 -15.99 12.82
CA ILE A 64 -41.82 -16.83 12.47
C ILE A 64 -42.23 -18.30 12.59
N PRO A 65 -42.20 -19.10 11.49
CA PRO A 65 -42.51 -20.52 11.56
C PRO A 65 -41.61 -21.24 12.56
N ASN A 66 -42.16 -22.16 13.36
CA ASN A 66 -41.43 -22.93 14.38
C ASN A 66 -40.15 -23.61 13.85
N ALA A 67 -40.12 -23.94 12.55
CA ALA A 67 -38.94 -24.45 11.84
C ALA A 67 -37.69 -23.53 11.94
N TRP A 68 -37.87 -22.21 12.15
CA TRP A 68 -36.74 -21.28 12.35
C TRP A 68 -36.30 -21.16 13.82
N ARG A 69 -37.12 -21.65 14.77
CA ARG A 69 -36.78 -21.74 16.20
C ARG A 69 -36.07 -23.04 16.56
N GLU A 70 -36.46 -24.15 15.93
CA GLU A 70 -35.94 -25.50 16.21
C GLU A 70 -34.71 -25.91 15.40
N ASN A 71 -34.16 -25.05 14.54
CA ASN A 71 -32.88 -25.33 13.86
C ASN A 71 -31.65 -25.11 14.78
N SER A 72 -31.75 -25.50 16.04
CA SER A 72 -30.59 -25.99 16.78
C SER A 72 -30.84 -27.48 16.93
N ASP A 73 -30.55 -28.23 15.88
CA ASP A 73 -30.47 -29.68 16.02
C ASP A 73 -29.55 -29.95 17.22
N PRO A 74 -29.99 -30.68 18.25
CA PRO A 74 -29.17 -30.92 19.45
C PRO A 74 -27.84 -31.63 19.11
N ASN A 75 -27.75 -32.21 17.91
CA ASN A 75 -26.53 -32.76 17.35
C ASN A 75 -25.53 -31.68 16.89
N MET A 76 -26.01 -30.53 16.38
CA MET A 76 -25.17 -29.42 15.93
C MET A 76 -24.56 -28.66 17.11
N ASP A 77 -25.29 -28.52 18.22
CA ASP A 77 -24.75 -27.90 19.44
C ASP A 77 -23.59 -28.73 20.01
N LYS A 78 -23.72 -30.07 20.01
CA LYS A 78 -22.61 -30.98 20.38
C LYS A 78 -21.41 -30.86 19.43
N ILE A 79 -21.65 -30.69 18.13
CA ILE A 79 -20.57 -30.46 17.15
C ILE A 79 -19.85 -29.15 17.45
N PHE A 80 -20.58 -28.08 17.77
CA PHE A 80 -19.98 -26.78 18.07
C PHE A 80 -19.23 -26.76 19.40
N GLU A 81 -19.75 -27.46 20.40
CA GLU A 81 -19.07 -27.68 21.67
C GLU A 81 -17.75 -28.45 21.47
N GLU A 82 -17.77 -29.51 20.68
CA GLU A 82 -16.55 -30.27 20.35
C GLU A 82 -15.53 -29.43 19.57
N VAL A 83 -15.98 -28.61 18.60
CA VAL A 83 -15.10 -27.71 17.86
C VAL A 83 -14.53 -26.60 18.76
N ALA A 84 -15.31 -26.11 19.73
CA ALA A 84 -14.83 -25.16 20.73
C ALA A 84 -13.76 -25.79 21.63
N ASN A 85 -13.97 -27.02 22.09
CA ASN A 85 -12.96 -27.78 22.85
C ASN A 85 -11.66 -27.96 22.05
N GLN A 86 -11.75 -28.31 20.77
CA GLN A 86 -10.58 -28.43 19.90
C GLN A 86 -9.87 -27.09 19.70
N TYR A 87 -10.62 -26.00 19.60
CA TYR A 87 -10.05 -24.65 19.48
C TYR A 87 -9.25 -24.25 20.74
N GLU A 88 -9.76 -24.56 21.93
CA GLU A 88 -9.11 -24.24 23.20
C GLU A 88 -7.88 -25.11 23.47
N ASN A 89 -7.96 -26.41 23.18
CA ASN A 89 -6.88 -27.38 23.40
C ASN A 89 -5.69 -27.22 22.43
N THR A 90 -5.84 -26.43 21.38
CA THR A 90 -4.80 -26.24 20.37
C THR A 90 -3.94 -25.02 20.69
N ASP A 91 -2.61 -25.13 20.73
CA ASP A 91 -1.71 -24.00 21.02
C ASP A 91 -1.41 -23.12 19.81
N ASP A 92 -1.28 -23.72 18.62
CA ASP A 92 -0.90 -22.98 17.41
C ASP A 92 -2.07 -22.11 16.90
N ARG A 93 -1.74 -20.86 16.54
CA ARG A 93 -2.70 -19.88 16.03
C ARG A 93 -3.26 -20.32 14.67
N ARG A 94 -2.45 -20.98 13.83
CA ARG A 94 -2.86 -21.36 12.47
C ARG A 94 -3.83 -22.53 12.50
N THR A 95 -3.54 -23.56 13.29
CA THR A 95 -4.43 -24.69 13.51
C THR A 95 -5.77 -24.24 14.13
N ARG A 96 -5.75 -23.31 15.10
CA ARG A 96 -6.95 -22.62 15.59
C ARG A 96 -7.77 -21.95 14.48
N GLU A 97 -7.11 -21.30 13.52
CA GLU A 97 -7.77 -20.68 12.36
C GLU A 97 -8.37 -21.72 11.40
N VAL A 98 -7.71 -22.86 11.21
CA VAL A 98 -8.22 -23.99 10.42
C VAL A 98 -9.48 -24.58 11.05
N ILE A 99 -9.43 -24.87 12.36
CA ILE A 99 -10.58 -25.39 13.12
C ILE A 99 -11.78 -24.45 13.02
N LEU A 100 -11.56 -23.14 13.21
CA LEU A 100 -12.60 -22.12 13.04
C LEU A 100 -13.13 -22.06 11.60
N SER A 101 -12.27 -22.22 10.59
CA SER A 101 -12.67 -22.12 9.19
C SER A 101 -13.66 -23.20 8.76
N SER A 102 -13.59 -24.38 9.38
CA SER A 102 -14.53 -25.49 9.14
C SER A 102 -15.99 -25.11 9.43
N ILE A 103 -16.23 -24.26 10.43
CA ILE A 103 -17.58 -23.86 10.87
C ILE A 103 -17.97 -22.42 10.50
N ALA A 104 -17.00 -21.57 10.13
CA ALA A 104 -17.22 -20.14 9.85
C ALA A 104 -18.13 -19.85 8.63
N ASN A 105 -18.29 -20.82 7.72
CA ASN A 105 -19.24 -20.72 6.59
C ASN A 105 -20.69 -21.00 7.01
N VAL A 106 -20.89 -21.81 8.05
CA VAL A 106 -22.22 -22.26 8.51
C VAL A 106 -22.77 -21.32 9.59
N ILE A 107 -21.93 -20.82 10.48
CA ILE A 107 -22.35 -20.07 11.67
C ILE A 107 -21.95 -18.59 11.58
N GLY A 108 -22.87 -17.71 12.02
CA GLY A 108 -22.61 -16.29 12.19
C GLY A 108 -21.74 -15.96 13.41
N PRO A 109 -21.08 -14.80 13.45
CA PRO A 109 -20.13 -14.46 14.53
C PRO A 109 -20.78 -14.40 15.92
N THR A 110 -22.04 -13.99 16.03
CA THR A 110 -22.78 -13.87 17.30
C THR A 110 -23.05 -15.23 17.94
N LYS A 111 -23.53 -16.20 17.16
CA LYS A 111 -23.74 -17.59 17.62
C LYS A 111 -22.43 -18.30 17.94
N LEU A 112 -21.32 -17.93 17.30
CA LEU A 112 -20.04 -18.57 17.58
C LEU A 112 -19.41 -18.06 18.90
N GLN A 113 -19.69 -16.81 19.25
CA GLN A 113 -19.20 -16.18 20.47
C GLN A 113 -19.81 -16.78 21.74
N THR A 114 -20.96 -17.45 21.66
CA THR A 114 -21.54 -18.19 22.80
C THR A 114 -20.72 -19.42 23.15
N TYR A 115 -20.11 -20.07 22.16
CA TYR A 115 -19.27 -21.26 22.34
C TYR A 115 -17.81 -20.93 22.63
N ILE A 116 -17.28 -19.87 22.00
CA ILE A 116 -15.89 -19.42 22.19
C ILE A 116 -15.90 -18.00 22.74
N PRO A 117 -15.95 -17.83 24.08
CA PRO A 117 -15.94 -16.52 24.69
C PRO A 117 -14.64 -15.77 24.36
N GLY A 118 -14.76 -14.51 23.95
CA GLY A 118 -13.60 -13.68 23.57
C GLY A 118 -13.10 -13.87 22.13
N LEU A 119 -13.86 -14.54 21.26
CA LEU A 119 -13.53 -14.60 19.83
C LEU A 119 -13.61 -13.20 19.20
N SER A 120 -12.44 -12.65 18.84
CA SER A 120 -12.36 -11.37 18.13
C SER A 120 -12.97 -11.46 16.72
N SER A 121 -13.71 -10.41 16.31
CA SER A 121 -14.24 -10.27 14.94
C SER A 121 -13.18 -10.48 13.86
N ARG A 122 -11.91 -10.10 14.13
CA ARG A 122 -10.80 -10.31 13.21
C ARG A 122 -10.47 -11.80 13.02
N LYS A 123 -10.47 -12.59 14.10
CA LYS A 123 -10.22 -14.04 14.04
C LYS A 123 -11.31 -14.74 13.22
N TYR A 124 -12.56 -14.38 13.46
CA TYR A 124 -13.70 -14.88 12.68
C TYR A 124 -13.60 -14.49 11.20
N HIS A 125 -13.25 -13.25 10.89
CA HIS A 125 -13.10 -12.79 9.52
C HIS A 125 -11.99 -13.55 8.76
N ASN A 126 -10.84 -13.75 9.40
CA ASN A 126 -9.75 -14.54 8.81
C ASN A 126 -10.17 -15.99 8.55
N ALA A 127 -10.81 -16.63 9.54
CA ALA A 127 -11.35 -17.98 9.37
C ALA A 127 -12.36 -18.06 8.22
N LYS A 128 -13.20 -17.04 8.04
CA LYS A 128 -14.17 -16.97 6.95
C LYS A 128 -13.53 -16.73 5.57
N LEU A 129 -12.48 -15.91 5.51
CA LEU A 129 -11.66 -15.78 4.29
C LEU A 129 -11.02 -17.11 3.93
N ARG A 130 -10.46 -17.79 4.94
CA ARG A 130 -9.84 -19.10 4.79
C ARG A 130 -10.82 -20.19 4.34
N ALA A 131 -12.03 -20.22 4.90
CA ALA A 131 -13.08 -21.15 4.51
C ALA A 131 -13.57 -20.96 3.06
N ARG A 132 -13.32 -19.78 2.47
CA ARG A 132 -13.61 -19.48 1.06
C ARG A 132 -12.46 -19.85 0.13
N SER A 133 -11.22 -19.77 0.61
CA SER A 133 -10.08 -20.29 -0.11
C SER A 133 -10.11 -21.81 0.00
N SER A 134 -10.63 -22.49 -1.04
CA SER A 134 -10.63 -23.96 -1.17
C SER A 134 -9.21 -24.55 -1.34
N VAL A 135 -8.20 -23.88 -0.81
CA VAL A 135 -6.80 -24.26 -0.94
C VAL A 135 -6.49 -25.19 0.22
N PRO A 136 -5.93 -26.39 -0.03
CA PRO A 136 -5.43 -27.27 1.01
C PRO A 136 -4.49 -26.50 1.95
N PHE A 137 -4.48 -26.88 3.23
CA PHE A 137 -3.48 -26.34 4.14
C PHE A 137 -2.09 -26.78 3.68
N GLU A 138 -1.36 -25.85 3.06
CA GLU A 138 0.09 -25.98 2.91
C GLU A 138 0.72 -25.51 4.22
N GLU A 139 1.41 -26.41 4.92
CA GLU A 139 2.33 -26.01 5.96
C GLU A 139 3.32 -25.03 5.33
N PRO A 140 3.39 -23.77 5.81
CA PRO A 140 4.39 -22.86 5.30
C PRO A 140 5.75 -23.50 5.57
N PRO A 141 6.65 -23.50 4.57
CA PRO A 141 7.92 -24.19 4.70
C PRO A 141 8.61 -23.69 5.95
N ASP A 142 9.16 -24.62 6.74
CA ASP A 142 10.01 -24.28 7.86
C ASP A 142 11.03 -23.25 7.38
N ILE A 143 11.02 -22.07 8.01
CA ILE A 143 11.96 -21.00 7.67
C ILE A 143 13.30 -21.42 8.26
N ILE A 144 13.97 -22.35 7.58
CA ILE A 144 15.32 -22.76 7.90
C ILE A 144 16.22 -21.57 7.57
N ARG A 145 16.73 -20.92 8.62
CA ARG A 145 17.73 -19.87 8.46
C ARG A 145 19.05 -20.50 8.01
N THR A 146 19.22 -20.65 6.72
CA THR A 146 20.47 -21.12 6.13
C THR A 146 21.50 -19.99 6.12
N ARG A 147 22.71 -20.26 6.64
CA ARG A 147 23.82 -19.31 6.54
C ARG A 147 24.20 -19.11 5.06
N TYR A 148 24.35 -17.86 4.64
CA TYR A 148 24.79 -17.54 3.28
C TYR A 148 26.24 -18.00 3.07
N HIS A 149 26.53 -18.51 1.87
CA HIS A 149 27.92 -18.75 1.46
C HIS A 149 28.60 -17.39 1.22
N PRO A 150 29.68 -17.05 1.96
CA PRO A 150 30.26 -15.70 1.95
C PRO A 150 30.72 -15.26 0.56
N GLU A 151 31.35 -16.16 -0.21
CA GLU A 151 31.81 -15.86 -1.57
C GLU A 151 30.67 -15.58 -2.54
N ARG A 152 29.61 -16.41 -2.53
CA ARG A 152 28.44 -16.22 -3.40
C ARG A 152 27.70 -14.92 -3.07
N LEU A 153 27.60 -14.61 -1.78
CA LEU A 153 27.04 -13.36 -1.30
C LEU A 153 27.89 -12.16 -1.78
N SER A 154 29.21 -12.25 -1.67
CA SER A 154 30.13 -11.21 -2.17
C SER A 154 29.91 -10.98 -3.67
N TYR A 155 29.86 -12.03 -4.49
CA TYR A 155 29.62 -11.88 -5.94
C TYR A 155 28.28 -11.25 -6.25
N PHE A 156 27.23 -11.63 -5.51
CA PHE A 156 25.91 -11.04 -5.70
C PHE A 156 25.87 -9.56 -5.28
N ILE A 157 26.47 -9.22 -4.13
CA ILE A 157 26.59 -7.83 -3.66
C ILE A 157 27.36 -7.01 -4.69
N THR A 158 28.53 -7.49 -5.14
CA THR A 158 29.32 -6.84 -6.18
C THR A 158 28.49 -6.62 -7.44
N PHE A 159 27.72 -7.61 -7.88
CA PHE A 159 26.82 -7.48 -9.04
C PHE A 159 25.75 -6.40 -8.85
N ILE A 160 24.99 -6.40 -7.74
CA ILE A 160 23.90 -5.44 -7.52
C ILE A 160 24.40 -4.01 -7.29
N THR A 161 25.65 -3.84 -6.84
CA THR A 161 26.28 -2.54 -6.67
C THR A 161 26.85 -1.96 -7.96
N ARG A 162 26.98 -2.76 -9.04
CA ARG A 162 27.48 -2.25 -10.33
C ARG A 162 26.50 -1.24 -10.89
N PRO A 163 26.96 -0.09 -11.40
CA PRO A 163 26.07 0.99 -11.84
C PRO A 163 24.98 0.53 -12.80
N ILE A 164 25.24 -0.47 -13.65
CA ILE A 164 24.27 -1.03 -14.59
C ILE A 164 23.01 -1.64 -13.95
N VAL A 165 23.06 -2.05 -12.67
CA VAL A 165 21.96 -2.75 -11.99
C VAL A 165 21.03 -1.81 -11.21
N PRO A 166 21.53 -0.89 -10.35
CA PRO A 166 20.70 0.00 -9.56
C PRO A 166 20.55 1.39 -10.19
N THR A 167 21.00 1.66 -11.44
CA THR A 167 20.77 2.97 -12.08
C THR A 167 19.30 3.31 -11.94
N GLY A 168 19.04 4.39 -11.21
CA GLY A 168 17.70 4.84 -10.90
C GLY A 168 17.63 6.35 -11.02
N LEU A 169 16.48 6.85 -11.47
CA LEU A 169 16.23 8.27 -11.51
C LEU A 169 15.84 8.75 -10.11
N PRO A 170 16.41 9.85 -9.60
CA PRO A 170 15.94 10.45 -8.36
C PRO A 170 14.51 11.01 -8.58
N TYR A 171 13.59 10.62 -7.71
CA TYR A 171 12.20 11.06 -7.68
C TYR A 171 11.77 11.34 -6.23
N GLY A 172 12.09 12.54 -5.76
CA GLY A 172 11.78 12.99 -4.40
C GLY A 172 12.79 12.51 -3.34
N GLU A 173 12.50 12.81 -2.08
CA GLU A 173 13.38 12.51 -0.94
C GLU A 173 12.60 11.92 0.23
N ARG A 174 13.23 11.04 1.01
CA ARG A 174 12.68 10.48 2.24
C ARG A 174 13.66 10.65 3.38
N LYS A 175 13.18 11.16 4.51
CA LYS A 175 13.95 11.24 5.76
C LYS A 175 13.94 9.90 6.47
N VAL A 176 15.11 9.34 6.74
CA VAL A 176 15.31 8.09 7.49
C VAL A 176 15.99 8.43 8.81
N LYS A 177 15.49 7.89 9.92
CA LYS A 177 16.13 8.02 11.23
C LYS A 177 17.14 6.89 11.41
N THR A 178 18.39 7.25 11.69
CA THR A 178 19.46 6.32 12.07
C THR A 178 19.20 5.77 13.48
N SER A 179 19.80 4.64 13.83
CA SER A 179 19.82 4.11 15.21
C SER A 179 20.26 5.16 16.24
N ASP A 180 21.11 6.09 15.80
CA ASP A 180 21.70 7.14 16.62
C ASP A 180 20.77 8.38 16.74
N GLY A 181 19.53 8.28 16.25
CA GLY A 181 18.51 9.33 16.32
C GLY A 181 18.64 10.45 15.27
N THR A 182 19.73 10.49 14.51
CA THR A 182 19.95 11.46 13.44
C THR A 182 19.00 11.20 12.26
N SER A 183 18.55 12.28 11.60
CA SER A 183 17.66 12.19 10.42
C SER A 183 18.46 12.45 9.15
N LEU A 184 18.60 11.44 8.30
CA LEU A 184 19.29 11.49 7.01
C LEU A 184 18.26 11.63 5.87
N SER A 185 18.43 12.57 4.94
CA SER A 185 17.61 12.65 3.72
C SER A 185 18.19 11.74 2.65
N ILE A 186 17.40 10.80 2.14
CA ILE A 186 17.79 9.86 1.07
C ILE A 186 16.89 10.12 -0.14
N PRO A 187 17.45 10.33 -1.35
CA PRO A 187 16.63 10.46 -2.55
C PRO A 187 15.89 9.15 -2.84
N ASN A 188 14.61 9.24 -3.13
CA ASN A 188 13.80 8.13 -3.59
C ASN A 188 14.19 7.80 -5.03
N THR A 189 14.87 6.69 -5.26
CA THR A 189 15.30 6.29 -6.60
C THR A 189 14.27 5.36 -7.25
N ILE A 190 13.76 5.71 -8.42
CA ILE A 190 13.00 4.79 -9.27
C ILE A 190 14.02 3.93 -10.02
N ARG A 191 14.06 2.63 -9.69
CA ARG A 191 14.96 1.68 -10.35
C ARG A 191 14.53 1.48 -11.80
N LEU A 192 15.50 1.43 -12.71
CA LEU A 192 15.23 1.09 -14.10
C LEU A 192 14.89 -0.41 -14.28
N HIS A 193 15.41 -1.29 -13.42
CA HIS A 193 15.20 -2.74 -13.52
C HIS A 193 14.30 -3.28 -12.41
N GLN A 194 13.34 -4.13 -12.78
CA GLN A 194 12.54 -4.89 -11.82
C GLN A 194 13.37 -5.99 -11.15
N HIS A 195 12.98 -6.40 -9.94
CA HIS A 195 13.69 -7.47 -9.20
C HIS A 195 13.86 -8.76 -10.01
N ALA A 196 12.84 -9.17 -10.77
CA ALA A 196 12.90 -10.34 -11.63
C ALA A 196 13.97 -10.20 -12.72
N GLU A 197 14.16 -9.01 -13.28
CA GLU A 197 15.18 -8.75 -14.30
C GLU A 197 16.58 -8.77 -13.71
N ILE A 198 16.77 -8.22 -12.51
CA ILE A 198 18.05 -8.26 -11.79
C ILE A 198 18.47 -9.72 -11.57
N ILE A 199 17.53 -10.59 -11.18
CA ILE A 199 17.78 -12.04 -11.02
C ILE A 199 18.12 -12.68 -12.37
N ARG A 200 17.40 -12.34 -13.44
CA ARG A 200 17.68 -12.82 -14.80
C ARG A 200 19.08 -12.42 -15.25
N MET A 201 19.46 -11.16 -15.07
CA MET A 201 20.78 -10.63 -15.41
C MET A 201 21.90 -11.30 -14.61
N TYR A 202 21.71 -11.53 -13.31
CA TYR A 202 22.67 -12.24 -12.48
C TYR A 202 22.89 -13.69 -12.96
N ARG A 203 21.80 -14.39 -13.31
CA ARG A 203 21.87 -15.76 -13.87
C ARG A 203 22.55 -15.81 -15.24
N MET A 204 22.38 -14.77 -16.06
CA MET A 204 23.03 -14.65 -17.37
C MET A 204 24.51 -14.26 -17.27
N CYS A 205 24.90 -13.52 -16.22
CA CYS A 205 26.29 -13.26 -15.88
C CYS A 205 26.90 -14.51 -15.23
N GLY A 206 27.30 -15.49 -16.05
CA GLY A 206 27.91 -16.72 -15.56
C GLY A 206 29.13 -16.45 -14.68
N ILE A 207 29.27 -17.18 -13.58
CA ILE A 207 30.48 -17.15 -12.74
C ILE A 207 31.44 -18.20 -13.30
N VAL A 208 32.53 -17.78 -13.94
CA VAL A 208 33.60 -18.69 -14.38
C VAL A 208 34.89 -18.28 -13.66
N LYS A 209 35.45 -19.21 -12.87
CA LYS A 209 36.74 -19.05 -12.15
C LYS A 209 36.86 -17.74 -11.34
N GLY A 210 35.83 -17.40 -10.56
CA GLY A 210 35.86 -16.22 -9.69
C GLY A 210 35.79 -14.87 -10.41
N LYS A 211 35.53 -14.86 -11.73
CA LYS A 211 35.26 -13.65 -12.51
C LYS A 211 33.83 -13.71 -13.05
N LEU A 212 33.11 -12.60 -12.93
CA LEU A 212 31.80 -12.40 -13.57
C LEU A 212 32.02 -12.33 -15.08
N PHE A 213 31.58 -13.36 -15.81
CA PHE A 213 31.57 -13.36 -17.27
C PHE A 213 30.25 -12.78 -17.75
N GLU A 214 30.34 -11.67 -18.47
CA GLU A 214 29.19 -11.01 -19.08
C GLU A 214 28.86 -11.64 -20.43
N ASN A 215 27.99 -12.64 -20.43
CA ASN A 215 27.20 -12.95 -21.62
C ASN A 215 25.98 -12.03 -21.63
N LEU A 216 26.23 -10.73 -21.85
CA LEU A 216 25.21 -9.71 -22.08
C LEU A 216 24.56 -9.98 -23.44
N SER A 217 23.62 -10.94 -23.49
CA SER A 217 22.90 -11.29 -24.70
C SER A 217 22.04 -10.11 -25.18
N GLY A 218 22.22 -9.72 -26.44
CA GLY A 218 21.26 -8.96 -27.25
C GLY A 218 20.95 -7.55 -26.78
N PHE A 219 20.15 -7.39 -25.72
CA PHE A 219 19.53 -6.12 -25.34
C PHE A 219 20.51 -5.13 -24.71
N THR A 220 21.29 -5.56 -23.72
CA THR A 220 22.29 -4.72 -23.05
C THR A 220 23.49 -4.44 -23.95
N ARG A 221 23.89 -5.41 -24.79
CA ARG A 221 24.93 -5.19 -25.81
C ARG A 221 24.43 -4.26 -26.91
N ASN A 222 23.16 -4.33 -27.31
CA ASN A 222 22.58 -3.37 -28.24
C ASN A 222 22.41 -1.98 -27.61
N LEU A 223 22.05 -1.86 -26.33
CA LEU A 223 22.00 -0.56 -25.65
C LEU A 223 23.40 0.04 -25.52
N LEU A 224 24.40 -0.73 -25.08
CA LEU A 224 25.80 -0.35 -25.04
C LEU A 224 26.34 0.00 -26.43
N ARG A 225 26.07 -0.81 -27.45
CA ARG A 225 26.44 -0.58 -28.85
C ARG A 225 25.69 0.61 -29.46
N HIS A 226 24.45 0.87 -29.08
CA HIS A 226 23.67 2.02 -29.52
C HIS A 226 24.17 3.32 -28.87
N LEU A 227 24.66 3.24 -27.63
CA LEU A 227 25.37 4.32 -26.95
C LEU A 227 26.79 4.53 -27.52
N ASP A 228 27.52 3.46 -27.85
CA ASP A 228 28.92 3.53 -28.32
C ASP A 228 29.06 3.75 -29.85
N ILE A 229 28.13 3.25 -30.68
CA ILE A 229 28.20 3.27 -32.17
C ILE A 229 27.14 4.20 -32.79
N GLY A 230 26.10 4.60 -32.05
CA GLY A 230 24.96 5.32 -32.62
C GLY A 230 25.36 6.61 -33.33
N LYS A 231 24.98 6.73 -34.61
CA LYS A 231 24.95 8.01 -35.33
C LYS A 231 23.80 8.85 -34.78
N HIS A 232 23.99 9.40 -33.59
CA HIS A 232 23.09 10.37 -33.00
C HIS A 232 23.40 11.75 -33.59
N LYS A 233 22.36 12.54 -33.93
CA LYS A 233 22.52 13.93 -34.40
C LYS A 233 23.26 14.80 -33.37
N ILE A 234 23.19 14.39 -32.10
CA ILE A 234 23.93 14.94 -30.96
C ILE A 234 24.51 13.75 -30.19
N ARG A 235 25.84 13.63 -30.11
CA ARG A 235 26.49 12.60 -29.30
C ARG A 235 26.24 12.91 -27.82
N PRO A 236 25.66 12.01 -27.01
CA PRO A 236 25.69 12.18 -25.57
C PRO A 236 27.13 11.90 -25.13
N GLU A 237 27.89 12.95 -24.87
CA GLU A 237 29.21 12.82 -24.25
C GLU A 237 29.04 12.12 -22.90
N LYS A 238 29.87 11.10 -22.63
CA LYS A 238 30.01 10.53 -21.29
C LYS A 238 30.69 11.58 -20.42
N ILE A 239 29.93 12.59 -20.00
CA ILE A 239 30.37 13.55 -19.01
C ILE A 239 30.06 12.88 -17.68
N HIS A 240 31.06 12.31 -17.02
CA HIS A 240 30.89 11.96 -15.63
C HIS A 240 30.62 13.27 -14.87
N LEU A 241 29.77 13.23 -13.84
CA LEU A 241 29.52 14.39 -12.98
C LEU A 241 30.84 14.99 -12.45
N TYR A 242 31.86 14.15 -12.33
CA TYR A 242 33.25 14.51 -12.04
C TYR A 242 33.90 15.38 -13.13
N ASP A 243 33.73 15.06 -14.41
CA ASP A 243 34.27 15.85 -15.54
C ASP A 243 33.58 17.23 -15.61
N CYS A 244 32.25 17.27 -15.41
CA CYS A 244 31.51 18.53 -15.33
C CYS A 244 31.96 19.37 -14.13
N ALA A 245 32.16 18.75 -12.96
CA ALA A 245 32.67 19.43 -11.77
C ALA A 245 34.09 19.96 -11.98
N LEU A 246 34.98 19.19 -12.63
CA LEU A 246 36.34 19.63 -12.98
C LEU A 246 36.33 20.78 -13.99
N GLN A 247 35.41 20.77 -14.95
CA GLN A 247 35.31 21.81 -15.96
C GLN A 247 34.76 23.12 -15.39
N LEU A 248 33.75 23.04 -14.50
CA LEU A 248 33.27 24.17 -13.71
C LEU A 248 34.34 24.69 -12.74
N PHE A 249 35.12 23.79 -12.14
CA PHE A 249 36.25 24.16 -11.27
C PHE A 249 37.36 24.85 -12.06
N LYS A 250 37.71 24.33 -13.24
CA LYS A 250 38.67 24.95 -14.17
C LYS A 250 38.20 26.34 -14.62
N GLN A 251 36.94 26.49 -15.03
CA GLN A 251 36.38 27.80 -15.39
C GLN A 251 36.39 28.78 -14.21
N LYS A 252 36.09 28.32 -12.99
CA LYS A 252 36.22 29.15 -11.79
C LYS A 252 37.66 29.54 -11.49
N LEU A 253 38.62 28.63 -11.64
CA LEU A 253 40.05 28.93 -11.47
C LEU A 253 40.55 29.91 -12.53
N GLU A 254 40.17 29.71 -13.79
CA GLU A 254 40.51 30.64 -14.88
C GLU A 254 39.88 32.03 -14.64
N GLY A 255 38.64 32.10 -14.15
CA GLY A 255 37.98 33.35 -13.75
C GLY A 255 38.62 34.02 -12.52
N ILE A 256 39.12 33.24 -11.55
CA ILE A 256 39.88 33.78 -10.41
C ILE A 256 41.27 34.25 -10.88
N GLN A 257 41.88 33.55 -11.84
CA GLN A 257 43.21 33.88 -12.35
C GLN A 257 43.18 35.10 -13.26
N THR A 258 42.12 35.32 -14.03
CA THR A 258 41.90 36.59 -14.74
C THR A 258 41.65 37.74 -13.77
N HIS A 259 40.85 37.55 -12.71
CA HIS A 259 40.68 38.56 -11.67
C HIS A 259 41.97 38.87 -10.88
N ASN A 260 42.80 37.87 -10.60
CA ASN A 260 44.11 38.09 -9.97
C ASN A 260 45.11 38.74 -10.93
N ASN A 261 45.04 38.45 -12.22
CA ASN A 261 45.86 39.16 -13.22
C ASN A 261 45.42 40.61 -13.38
N THR A 262 44.13 40.94 -13.26
CA THR A 262 43.69 42.35 -13.19
C THR A 262 44.27 43.07 -11.97
N LEU A 263 44.45 42.40 -10.83
CA LEU A 263 45.15 42.99 -9.68
C LEU A 263 46.65 43.17 -9.93
N LYS A 264 47.26 42.30 -10.75
CA LYS A 264 48.67 42.41 -11.14
C LYS A 264 48.90 43.55 -12.14
N GLU A 265 48.02 43.69 -13.14
CA GLU A 265 48.01 44.80 -14.09
C GLU A 265 47.71 46.13 -13.40
N VAL A 266 46.77 46.16 -12.44
CA VAL A 266 46.50 47.34 -11.62
C VAL A 266 47.67 47.65 -10.69
N ALA A 267 48.35 46.65 -10.11
CA ALA A 267 49.54 46.87 -9.29
C ALA A 267 50.75 47.36 -10.12
N GLU A 268 50.92 46.86 -11.35
CA GLU A 268 51.92 47.36 -12.31
C GLU A 268 51.59 48.79 -12.75
N ALA A 269 50.35 49.09 -13.12
CA ALA A 269 49.91 50.44 -13.48
C ALA A 269 50.03 51.44 -12.32
N MET A 270 49.73 51.02 -11.07
CA MET A 270 49.94 51.84 -9.88
C MET A 270 51.42 52.09 -9.61
N SER A 271 52.29 51.12 -9.90
CA SER A 271 53.75 51.27 -9.78
C SER A 271 54.32 52.18 -10.88
N GLU A 272 53.81 52.09 -12.11
CA GLU A 272 54.17 52.98 -13.22
C GLU A 272 53.71 54.42 -12.98
N LEU A 273 52.50 54.61 -12.44
CA LEU A 273 52.02 55.93 -12.02
C LEU A 273 52.85 56.50 -10.87
N ALA A 274 53.22 55.69 -9.87
CA ALA A 274 54.12 56.13 -8.79
C ALA A 274 55.50 56.56 -9.32
N ASN A 275 56.05 55.83 -10.29
CA ASN A 275 57.34 56.15 -10.92
C ASN A 275 57.26 57.32 -11.93
N GLY A 276 56.06 57.63 -12.45
CA GLY A 276 55.82 58.72 -13.39
C GLY A 276 55.61 60.09 -12.75
N VAL A 277 55.26 60.14 -11.46
CA VAL A 277 55.00 61.40 -10.73
C VAL A 277 56.29 62.16 -10.37
N GLU A 278 57.47 61.54 -10.44
CA GLU A 278 58.75 62.23 -10.17
C GLU A 278 59.31 63.03 -11.36
N LYS A 279 58.64 63.11 -12.53
CA LYS A 279 59.20 63.76 -13.73
C LYS A 279 58.50 65.04 -14.21
N PHE A 280 57.61 65.63 -13.41
CA PHE A 280 56.92 66.88 -13.77
C PHE A 280 57.05 68.02 -12.74
N ASN A 281 58.14 68.03 -11.97
CA ASN A 281 58.56 69.20 -11.19
C ASN A 281 60.08 69.42 -11.35
N GLU A 282 60.53 69.74 -12.56
CA GLU A 282 61.82 70.40 -12.82
C GLU A 282 61.82 70.88 -14.28
N GLY A 283 61.59 72.19 -14.48
CA GLY A 283 61.57 72.86 -15.79
C GLY A 283 60.55 73.97 -15.88
#